data_AF-A0A7Z0TGE7-F1
#
_entry.id   AF-A0A7Z0TGE7-F1
#
_cell.length_a   1.000
_cell.length_b   1.000
_cell.length_c   1.000
_cell.angle_alpha   90.00
_cell.angle_beta   90.00
_cell.angle_gamma   90.00
#
_symmetry.space_group_name_H-M   'P 1'
#
loop_
_entity.id
_entity.type
_entity.pdbx_description
1 polymer ?
#
loop_
_entity_poly.entity_id
_entity_poly.type
_entity_poly.pdbx_seq_one_letter_code
_entity_poly.pdbx_strand_id
1 'polypeptide(L)'
;MRRWWDDMAGRLLLRWAALLQKRVASKAAWDRMQERRNRAVRGAERRGVSVEKLAARLDLTPGWVRQVLKDDQPPEVPTLEEAA
;
A
#
# COMPACT_ATOMS: atom_id res chain seq x y z
N MET A 1 -0.46 -30.05 36.85
CA MET A 1 -0.58 -29.57 35.46
C MET A 1 0.72 -28.87 35.09
N ARG A 2 1.52 -29.45 34.20
CA ARG A 2 2.86 -28.96 33.84
C ARG A 2 2.71 -27.66 33.05
N ARG A 3 3.24 -26.55 33.56
CA ARG A 3 3.24 -25.22 32.92
C ARG A 3 4.14 -25.25 31.68
N TRP A 4 3.66 -25.84 30.60
CA TRP A 4 4.39 -25.97 29.33
C TRP A 4 4.65 -24.62 28.63
N TRP A 5 4.09 -23.53 29.18
CA TRP A 5 4.26 -22.16 28.72
C TRP A 5 5.58 -21.51 29.15
N ASP A 6 6.24 -22.03 30.20
CA ASP A 6 7.53 -21.52 30.68
C ASP A 6 8.73 -22.16 29.95
N ASP A 7 8.48 -23.14 29.09
CA ASP A 7 9.51 -23.82 28.30
C ASP A 7 10.03 -22.90 27.17
N MET A 8 11.28 -23.06 26.74
CA MET A 8 11.89 -22.17 25.72
C MET A 8 11.06 -22.08 24.44
N ALA A 9 10.39 -23.18 24.07
CA ALA A 9 9.48 -23.24 22.94
C ALA A 9 8.26 -22.31 23.12
N GLY A 10 7.66 -22.26 24.31
CA GLY A 10 6.53 -21.38 24.62
C GLY A 10 6.90 -19.90 24.50
N ARG A 11 8.08 -19.51 25.02
CA ARG A 11 8.60 -18.15 24.89
C ARG A 11 8.94 -17.77 23.45
N LEU A 12 9.49 -18.71 22.67
CA LEU A 12 9.80 -18.49 21.26
C LEU A 12 8.52 -18.26 20.44
N LEU A 13 7.50 -19.10 20.64
CA LEU A 13 6.20 -18.96 19.97
C LEU A 13 5.53 -17.63 20.33
N LEU A 14 5.59 -17.22 21.60
CA LEU A 14 5.03 -15.93 22.03
C LEU A 14 5.73 -14.74 21.35
N ARG A 15 7.06 -14.80 21.24
CA ARG A 15 7.84 -13.76 20.55
C ARG A 15 7.56 -13.73 19.05
N TRP A 16 7.40 -14.88 18.42
CA TRP A 16 6.96 -14.98 17.03
C TRP A 16 5.56 -14.41 16.83
N ALA A 17 4.61 -14.75 17.69
CA ALA A 17 3.26 -14.20 17.67
C ALA A 17 3.28 -12.66 17.81
N ALA A 18 4.11 -12.12 18.72
CA ALA A 18 4.26 -10.67 18.88
C ALA A 18 4.87 -10.00 17.63
N LEU A 19 5.86 -10.62 16.98
CA LEU A 19 6.46 -10.11 15.75
C LEU A 19 5.48 -10.18 14.57
N LEU A 20 4.71 -11.25 14.45
CA LEU A 20 3.66 -11.41 13.45
C LEU A 20 2.54 -10.38 13.67
N GLN A 21 2.07 -10.21 14.91
CA GLN A 21 1.08 -9.19 15.26
C GLN A 21 1.60 -7.79 14.95
N LYS A 22 2.87 -7.49 15.28
CA LYS A 22 3.50 -6.21 14.97
C LYS A 22 3.67 -6.03 13.46
N ARG A 23 3.97 -7.09 12.69
CA ARG A 23 4.02 -7.06 11.22
C ARG A 23 2.64 -6.88 10.60
N VAL A 24 1.58 -7.46 11.16
CA VAL A 24 0.18 -7.25 10.71
C VAL A 24 -0.27 -5.82 11.03
N ALA A 25 0.00 -5.33 12.24
CA ALA A 25 -0.20 -3.92 12.58
C ALA A 25 0.66 -2.99 11.71
N SER A 26 1.87 -3.43 11.35
CA SER A 26 2.75 -2.72 10.43
C SER A 26 2.28 -2.80 8.99
N LYS A 27 1.60 -3.86 8.56
CA LYS A 27 0.99 -3.93 7.23
C LYS A 27 -0.09 -2.88 7.10
N ALA A 28 -0.97 -2.76 8.11
CA ALA A 28 -1.96 -1.68 8.14
C ALA A 28 -1.30 -0.28 8.23
N ALA A 29 -0.17 -0.13 8.91
CA ALA A 29 0.59 1.12 8.91
C ALA A 29 1.27 1.40 7.56
N TRP A 30 1.77 0.35 6.91
CA TRP A 30 2.41 0.37 5.61
C TRP A 30 1.41 0.74 4.52
N ASP A 31 0.23 0.14 4.52
CA ASP A 31 -0.87 0.44 3.61
C ASP A 31 -1.31 1.91 3.77
N ARG A 32 -1.46 2.38 5.02
CA ARG A 32 -1.73 3.80 5.29
C ARG A 32 -0.64 4.74 4.77
N MET A 33 0.62 4.36 4.88
CA MET A 33 1.74 5.14 4.36
C MET A 33 1.74 5.16 2.83
N GLN A 34 1.52 4.01 2.19
CA GLN A 34 1.41 3.90 0.73
C GLN A 34 0.26 4.74 0.19
N GLU A 35 -0.89 4.71 0.86
CA GLU A 35 -2.06 5.50 0.47
C GLU A 35 -1.81 7.02 0.61
N ARG A 36 -1.10 7.44 1.66
CA ARG A 36 -0.66 8.84 1.80
C ARG A 36 0.29 9.25 0.68
N ARG A 37 1.27 8.41 0.34
CA ARG A 37 2.19 8.65 -0.79
C ARG A 37 1.40 8.76 -2.10
N ASN A 38 0.49 7.83 -2.36
CA ASN A 38 -0.31 7.83 -3.59
C ASN A 38 -1.17 9.09 -3.69
N ARG A 39 -1.79 9.54 -2.59
CA ARG A 39 -2.49 10.83 -2.54
C ARG A 39 -1.58 12.03 -2.81
N ALA A 40 -0.34 12.02 -2.31
CA ALA A 40 0.63 13.08 -2.57
C ALA A 40 1.06 13.11 -4.05
N VAL A 41 1.29 11.93 -4.66
CA VAL A 41 1.59 11.78 -6.10
C VAL A 41 0.44 12.37 -6.94
N ARG A 42 -0.80 11.97 -6.65
CA ARG A 42 -2.01 12.49 -7.32
C ARG A 42 -2.18 13.99 -7.11
N GLY A 43 -1.94 14.49 -5.90
CA GLY A 43 -2.02 15.91 -5.59
C GLY A 43 -0.96 16.75 -6.32
N ALA A 44 0.22 16.19 -6.57
CA ALA A 44 1.26 16.84 -7.35
C ALA A 44 0.94 16.84 -8.86
N GLU A 45 0.42 15.73 -9.38
CA GLU A 45 -0.03 15.65 -10.78
C GLU A 45 -1.16 16.66 -11.07
N ARG A 46 -2.17 16.76 -10.19
CA ARG A 46 -3.24 17.78 -10.28
C ARG A 46 -2.74 19.22 -10.26
N ARG A 47 -1.51 19.47 -9.79
CA ARG A 47 -0.85 20.78 -9.80
C ARG A 47 0.06 20.98 -11.03
N GLY A 48 0.02 20.07 -11.99
CA GLY A 48 0.77 20.12 -13.24
C GLY A 48 2.17 19.53 -13.19
N VAL A 49 2.52 18.76 -12.16
CA VAL A 49 3.82 18.07 -12.12
C VAL A 49 3.79 16.85 -13.04
N SER A 50 4.69 16.80 -14.02
CA SER A 50 4.76 15.70 -14.98
C SER A 50 5.14 14.35 -14.32
N VAL A 51 4.69 13.27 -14.95
CA VAL A 51 4.95 11.88 -14.52
C VAL A 51 6.45 11.61 -14.46
N GLU A 52 7.22 12.13 -15.40
CA GLU A 52 8.67 11.95 -15.50
C GLU A 52 9.38 12.65 -14.34
N LYS A 53 8.91 13.85 -13.95
CA LYS A 53 9.46 14.60 -12.82
C LYS A 53 9.11 13.94 -11.49
N LEU A 54 7.92 13.36 -11.36
CA LEU A 54 7.51 12.57 -10.21
C LEU A 54 8.35 11.30 -10.08
N ALA A 55 8.51 10.56 -11.18
CA ALA A 55 9.32 9.35 -11.26
C ALA A 55 10.78 9.61 -10.83
N ALA A 56 11.42 10.63 -11.42
CA ALA A 56 12.79 11.00 -11.10
C ALA A 56 12.96 11.43 -9.63
N ARG A 57 11.98 12.16 -9.07
CA ARG A 57 12.09 12.68 -7.69
C ARG A 57 11.85 11.61 -6.63
N LEU A 58 11.07 10.59 -6.96
CA LEU A 58 10.70 9.49 -6.08
C LEU A 58 11.59 8.25 -6.26
N ASP A 59 12.51 8.27 -7.24
CA ASP A 59 13.31 7.12 -7.65
C ASP A 59 12.44 5.91 -8.04
N LEU A 60 11.38 6.20 -8.80
CA LEU A 60 10.39 5.21 -9.26
C LEU A 60 10.33 5.21 -10.78
N THR A 61 9.80 4.12 -11.34
CA THR A 61 9.59 4.05 -12.78
C THR A 61 8.37 4.88 -13.19
N PRO A 62 8.38 5.51 -14.39
CA PRO A 62 7.20 6.21 -14.91
C PRO A 62 5.97 5.31 -15.01
N GLY A 63 6.14 4.02 -15.31
CA GLY A 63 5.06 3.04 -15.35
C GLY A 63 4.38 2.85 -14.00
N TRP A 64 5.17 2.80 -12.92
CA TRP A 64 4.62 2.73 -11.57
C TRP A 64 3.82 3.98 -11.20
N VAL A 65 4.30 5.18 -11.58
CA VAL A 65 3.57 6.44 -11.33
C VAL A 65 2.25 6.44 -12.10
N ARG A 66 2.24 6.02 -13.37
CA ARG A 66 1.00 5.88 -14.16
C ARG A 66 0.02 4.91 -13.52
N GLN A 67 0.49 3.80 -12.96
CA GLN A 67 -0.36 2.85 -12.25
C GLN A 67 -1.04 3.51 -11.04
N VAL A 68 -0.30 4.25 -10.22
CA VAL A 68 -0.86 4.96 -9.05
C VAL A 68 -1.90 6.02 -9.42
N LEU A 69 -1.71 6.67 -10.55
CA LEU A 69 -2.68 7.63 -11.10
C LEU A 69 -3.92 6.91 -11.64
N LYS A 70 -3.75 5.78 -12.33
CA LYS A 70 -4.84 4.94 -12.86
C LYS A 70 -5.68 4.28 -11.77
N ASP A 71 -5.07 3.90 -10.65
CA ASP A 71 -5.77 3.32 -9.49
C ASP A 71 -6.73 4.32 -8.79
N ASP A 72 -6.75 5.60 -9.18
CA ASP A 72 -7.75 6.61 -8.74
C ASP A 72 -8.86 6.83 -9.77
N GLN A 73 -8.72 6.27 -10.98
CA GLN A 73 -9.66 6.51 -12.04
C GLN A 73 -10.90 5.64 -11.76
N PRO A 74 -12.10 6.23 -11.58
CA PRO A 74 -13.33 5.46 -11.54
C PRO A 74 -13.37 4.59 -12.80
N PRO A 75 -13.86 3.33 -12.73
CA PRO A 75 -14.09 2.57 -13.94
C PRO A 75 -14.95 3.44 -14.88
N GLU A 76 -14.46 3.69 -16.09
CA GLU A 76 -15.28 4.28 -17.15
C GLU A 76 -16.51 3.40 -17.27
N VAL A 77 -17.63 3.90 -16.77
CA VAL A 77 -18.93 3.27 -16.92
C VAL A 77 -19.14 3.16 -18.44
N PRO A 78 -19.25 1.95 -19.02
CA PRO A 78 -19.62 1.85 -20.42
C PRO A 78 -21.02 2.45 -20.51
N THR A 79 -21.13 3.64 -21.12
CA THR A 79 -22.41 4.22 -21.50
C THR A 79 -23.11 3.21 -22.40
N LEU A 80 -24.14 2.56 -21.85
CA LEU A 80 -25.01 1.58 -22.51
C LEU A 80 -25.85 2.20 -23.66
N GLU A 81 -25.35 3.24 -24.34
CA GLU A 81 -26.02 3.88 -25.49
C GLU A 81 -25.60 3.30 -26.85
N GLU A 82 -24.74 2.28 -26.88
CA GLU A 82 -24.39 1.56 -28.11
C GLU A 82 -24.84 0.09 -28.09
N ALA A 83 -26.08 -0.15 -27.66
CA ALA A 83 -26.81 -1.37 -28.01
C ALA A 83 -28.08 -0.95 -28.75
N ALA A 84 -27.87 -0.46 -29.98
CA ALA A 84 -28.91 -0.29 -31.00
C ALA A 84 -29.28 -1.64 -31.63
#